data_AF-A0ABC8V523-F1
#
_entry.id   AF-A0ABC8V523-F1
#
_cell.length_a   1.000
_cell.length_b   1.000
_cell.length_c   1.000
_cell.angle_alpha   90.00
_cell.angle_beta   90.00
_cell.angle_gamma   90.00
#
_symmetry.space_group_name_H-M   'P 1'
#
loop_
_entity.id
_entity.type
_entity.pdbx_description
1 polymer ?
#
loop_
_entity_poly.entity_id
_entity_poly.type
_entity_poly.pdbx_seq_one_letter_code
_entity_poly.pdbx_strand_id
1 'polypeptide(L)'
;MATGDPIVQIGLFPPNLSSVLWSFLSNLTGDSPPPGKHFGDIKQDITPPKRGSFRKGDRPSATFWTANPRYDLLTEGTFASVEMLQGKAWVPTYDDDDFCLYFKWKQDNSYIYSLATIEWEVPEEASPGTYRLRHFGSSKKTEESPNQYFTGASSAFTVS
;
A
#
# COMPACT_ATOMS: atom_id res chain seq x y z
N MET A 1 36.68 27.28 0.72
CA MET A 1 35.87 27.05 -0.50
C MET A 1 36.00 28.21 -1.50
N ALA A 2 35.90 29.48 -1.11
CA ALA A 2 36.09 30.61 -2.04
C ALA A 2 37.54 31.11 -2.20
N THR A 3 38.41 30.86 -1.21
CA THR A 3 39.81 31.36 -1.19
C THR A 3 40.86 30.34 -1.62
N GLY A 4 40.46 29.09 -1.90
CA GLY A 4 41.39 27.99 -2.19
C GLY A 4 42.13 27.42 -0.97
N ASP A 5 41.85 27.94 0.24
CA ASP A 5 42.48 27.44 1.45
C ASP A 5 42.06 26.00 1.76
N PRO A 6 43.01 25.11 2.11
CA PRO A 6 42.70 23.76 2.52
C PRO A 6 41.90 23.78 3.82
N ILE A 7 40.93 22.88 3.95
CA ILE A 7 40.15 22.73 5.19
C ILE A 7 41.08 22.07 6.22
N VAL A 8 41.68 22.87 7.10
CA VAL A 8 42.68 22.41 8.10
C VAL A 8 42.00 21.83 9.37
N GLN A 9 40.69 22.01 9.53
CA GLN A 9 39.98 21.57 10.73
C GLN A 9 39.31 20.22 10.49
N ILE A 10 39.97 19.13 10.91
CA ILE A 10 39.32 17.85 11.11
C ILE A 10 38.37 18.05 12.30
N GLY A 11 37.11 18.34 12.02
CA GLY A 11 36.07 18.40 13.04
C GLY A 11 35.99 17.05 13.78
N LEU A 12 35.60 17.09 15.06
CA LEU A 12 35.35 15.86 15.80
C LEU A 12 34.34 15.00 15.05
N PHE A 13 34.62 13.71 14.92
CA PHE A 13 33.65 12.78 14.35
C PHE A 13 32.43 12.69 15.26
N PRO A 14 31.20 12.71 14.72
CA PRO A 14 30.01 12.47 15.52
C PRO A 14 30.11 11.07 16.17
N PRO A 15 29.69 10.90 17.44
CA PRO A 15 29.72 9.61 18.09
C PRO A 15 28.77 8.63 17.39
N ASN A 16 29.19 7.37 17.23
CA ASN A 16 28.30 6.31 16.79
C ASN A 16 27.48 5.79 17.98
N LEU A 17 26.15 5.97 17.93
CA LEU A 17 25.22 5.55 18.98
C LEU A 17 24.43 4.28 18.63
N SER A 18 24.75 3.58 17.55
CA SER A 18 23.96 2.42 17.07
C SER A 18 23.88 1.27 18.08
N SER A 19 24.85 1.13 18.99
CA SER A 19 24.91 0.06 20.00
C SER A 19 24.07 0.33 21.26
N VAL A 20 23.55 1.55 21.43
CA VAL A 20 22.80 1.96 22.64
C VAL A 20 21.36 2.34 22.34
N LEU A 21 20.87 2.04 21.13
CA LEU A 21 19.48 2.27 20.74
C LEU A 21 18.56 1.22 21.38
N TRP A 22 17.56 1.69 22.09
CA TRP A 22 16.50 0.86 22.67
C TRP A 22 15.26 0.93 21.79
N SER A 23 14.60 -0.21 21.58
CA SER A 23 13.30 -0.29 20.90
C SER A 23 12.29 -0.96 21.82
N PHE A 24 11.15 -0.30 22.01
CA PHE A 24 9.99 -0.84 22.74
C PHE A 24 8.83 -1.20 21.81
N LEU A 25 9.08 -1.18 20.49
CA LEU A 25 8.15 -1.68 19.49
C LEU A 25 8.14 -3.21 19.55
N SER A 26 6.98 -3.81 19.73
CA SER A 26 6.83 -5.26 19.70
C SER A 26 7.20 -5.83 18.33
N ASN A 27 7.82 -7.00 18.37
CA ASN A 27 8.02 -7.83 17.18
C ASN A 27 6.68 -8.35 16.68
N LEU A 28 6.63 -8.60 15.38
CA LEU A 28 5.47 -9.19 14.73
C LEU A 28 5.55 -10.71 14.88
N THR A 29 4.55 -11.31 15.52
CA THR A 29 4.56 -12.75 15.84
C THR A 29 4.02 -13.62 14.70
N GLY A 30 3.40 -13.02 13.69
CA GLY A 30 2.73 -13.71 12.58
C GLY A 30 1.34 -13.12 12.35
N ASP A 31 0.87 -13.16 11.11
CA ASP A 31 -0.47 -12.70 10.73
C ASP A 31 -1.28 -13.84 10.12
N SER A 32 -2.59 -13.76 10.26
CA SER A 32 -3.51 -14.68 9.59
C SER A 32 -4.80 -13.97 9.24
N PRO A 33 -5.41 -14.23 8.08
CA PRO A 33 -6.73 -13.71 7.76
C PRO A 33 -7.81 -14.47 8.57
N PRO A 34 -9.08 -14.00 8.54
CA PRO A 34 -10.19 -14.74 9.13
C PRO A 34 -10.33 -16.16 8.59
N PRO A 35 -10.94 -17.09 9.34
CA PRO A 35 -11.22 -18.45 8.86
C PRO A 35 -11.94 -18.46 7.51
N GLY A 36 -11.43 -19.23 6.56
CA GLY A 36 -11.99 -19.36 5.21
C GLY A 36 -11.68 -18.18 4.26
N LYS A 37 -10.80 -17.25 4.67
CA LYS A 37 -10.27 -16.17 3.83
C LYS A 37 -8.79 -16.35 3.57
N HIS A 38 -8.32 -15.72 2.50
CA HIS A 38 -6.91 -15.58 2.15
C HIS A 38 -6.50 -14.10 2.18
N PHE A 39 -5.22 -13.83 2.34
CA PHE A 39 -4.71 -12.48 2.11
C PHE A 39 -4.92 -12.06 0.65
N GLY A 40 -5.35 -10.82 0.45
CA GLY A 40 -5.79 -10.30 -0.85
C GLY A 40 -7.28 -10.48 -1.14
N ASP A 41 -8.01 -11.28 -0.33
CA ASP A 41 -9.47 -11.38 -0.48
C ASP A 41 -10.16 -10.05 -0.16
N ILE A 42 -11.20 -9.73 -0.91
CA ILE A 42 -12.03 -8.54 -0.65
C ILE A 42 -12.86 -8.74 0.63
N LYS A 43 -12.82 -7.75 1.52
CA LYS A 43 -13.78 -7.57 2.63
C LYS A 43 -14.95 -6.68 2.22
N GLN A 44 -14.67 -5.56 1.55
CA GLN A 44 -15.68 -4.62 1.04
C GLN A 44 -15.27 -4.20 -0.37
N ASP A 45 -16.12 -4.50 -1.35
CA ASP A 45 -15.84 -4.21 -2.76
C ASP A 45 -16.28 -2.79 -3.14
N ILE A 46 -15.94 -2.39 -4.36
CA ILE A 46 -16.36 -1.13 -4.96
C ILE A 46 -17.88 -1.01 -4.91
N THR A 47 -18.36 0.12 -4.42
CA THR A 47 -19.78 0.50 -4.47
C THR A 47 -19.96 1.55 -5.57
N PRO A 48 -20.50 1.17 -6.75
CA PRO A 48 -20.71 2.12 -7.84
C PRO A 48 -21.67 3.25 -7.42
N PRO A 49 -21.47 4.48 -7.89
CA PRO A 49 -22.40 5.56 -7.60
C PRO A 49 -23.73 5.32 -8.31
N LYS A 50 -24.84 5.89 -7.79
CA LYS A 50 -26.19 5.72 -8.37
C LYS A 50 -26.30 6.11 -9.84
N ARG A 51 -25.42 7.01 -10.31
CA ARG A 51 -25.31 7.45 -11.71
C ARG A 51 -24.59 6.46 -12.63
N GLY A 52 -24.10 5.34 -12.10
CA GLY A 52 -23.45 4.25 -12.84
C GLY A 52 -21.93 4.35 -12.95
N SER A 53 -21.38 5.56 -13.13
CA SER A 53 -19.94 5.79 -13.33
C SER A 53 -19.38 6.81 -12.34
N PHE A 54 -18.14 6.59 -11.92
CA PHE A 54 -17.35 7.58 -11.21
C PHE A 54 -16.96 8.72 -12.15
N ARG A 55 -16.73 9.89 -11.58
CA ARG A 55 -16.31 11.14 -12.21
C ARG A 55 -15.05 11.60 -11.51
N LYS A 56 -14.38 12.56 -12.12
CA LYS A 56 -13.26 13.29 -11.54
C LYS A 56 -13.67 13.88 -10.19
N GLY A 57 -12.78 13.75 -9.20
CA GLY A 57 -13.01 14.09 -7.80
C GLY A 57 -13.83 13.08 -6.99
N ASP A 58 -14.45 12.06 -7.62
CA ASP A 58 -15.01 10.96 -6.84
C ASP A 58 -13.90 10.05 -6.29
N ARG A 59 -14.28 9.20 -5.32
CA ARG A 59 -13.34 8.40 -4.55
C ARG A 59 -13.76 6.92 -4.46
N PRO A 60 -13.63 6.12 -5.54
CA PRO A 60 -13.76 4.67 -5.47
C PRO A 60 -12.87 4.08 -4.37
N SER A 61 -13.42 3.13 -3.61
CA SER A 61 -12.73 2.49 -2.49
C SER A 61 -13.05 1.01 -2.39
N ALA A 62 -12.03 0.21 -2.08
CA ALA A 62 -12.16 -1.20 -1.75
C ALA A 62 -11.30 -1.55 -0.54
N THR A 63 -11.75 -2.51 0.27
CA THR A 63 -11.02 -3.00 1.45
C THR A 63 -10.73 -4.48 1.32
N PHE A 64 -9.47 -4.85 1.58
CA PHE A 64 -8.94 -6.20 1.48
C PHE A 64 -8.51 -6.73 2.85
N TRP A 65 -8.60 -8.05 3.02
CA TRP A 65 -7.87 -8.74 4.09
C TRP A 65 -6.38 -8.73 3.73
N THR A 66 -5.56 -8.22 4.64
CA THR A 66 -4.12 -8.03 4.42
C THR A 66 -3.34 -8.48 5.66
N ALA A 67 -2.02 -8.32 5.63
CA ALA A 67 -1.13 -8.49 6.76
C ALA A 67 -0.48 -7.15 7.16
N ASN A 68 0.28 -7.13 8.25
CA ASN A 68 0.99 -5.93 8.71
C ASN A 68 2.06 -5.48 7.68
N PRO A 69 2.04 -4.22 7.19
CA PRO A 69 2.99 -3.73 6.21
C PRO A 69 4.43 -3.67 6.74
N ARG A 70 4.65 -3.83 8.05
CA ARG A 70 6.00 -3.95 8.63
C ARG A 70 6.73 -5.25 8.24
N TYR A 71 6.06 -6.25 7.64
CA TYR A 71 6.72 -7.47 7.17
C TYR A 71 7.64 -7.26 5.97
N ASP A 72 7.27 -6.34 5.08
CA ASP A 72 8.06 -5.93 3.93
C ASP A 72 7.66 -4.51 3.56
N LEU A 73 8.63 -3.62 3.45
CA LEU A 73 8.39 -2.23 3.04
C LEU A 73 7.98 -2.13 1.57
N LEU A 74 8.20 -3.19 0.77
CA LEU A 74 8.01 -3.20 -0.67
C LEU A 74 8.74 -2.03 -1.34
N THR A 75 9.97 -1.73 -0.89
CA THR A 75 10.79 -0.66 -1.46
C THR A 75 10.99 -0.88 -2.97
N GLU A 76 10.80 0.18 -3.77
CA GLU A 76 10.75 0.12 -5.24
C GLU A 76 9.62 -0.76 -5.81
N GLY A 77 8.64 -1.12 -4.98
CA GLY A 77 7.37 -1.73 -5.33
C GLY A 77 6.20 -0.85 -4.90
N THR A 78 5.03 -1.45 -4.71
CA THR A 78 3.81 -0.72 -4.32
C THR A 78 2.87 -1.60 -3.51
N PHE A 79 2.13 -1.03 -2.55
CA PHE A 79 1.04 -1.69 -1.83
C PHE A 79 -0.31 -1.59 -2.57
N ALA A 80 -0.46 -0.61 -3.46
CA ALA A 80 -1.72 -0.29 -4.11
C ALA A 80 -1.49 0.25 -5.52
N SER A 81 -2.24 -0.25 -6.50
CA SER A 81 -2.31 0.40 -7.81
C SER A 81 -3.73 0.51 -8.33
N VAL A 82 -3.93 1.51 -9.18
CA VAL A 82 -5.09 1.67 -10.04
C VAL A 82 -4.70 1.13 -11.40
N GLU A 83 -5.42 0.13 -11.88
CA GLU A 83 -5.17 -0.46 -13.18
C GLU A 83 -6.32 -0.12 -14.13
N MET A 84 -6.00 0.34 -15.34
CA MET A 84 -6.94 0.59 -16.42
C MET A 84 -7.00 -0.61 -17.37
N LEU A 85 -8.20 -1.00 -17.78
CA LEU A 85 -8.38 -2.03 -18.80
C LEU A 85 -8.07 -1.46 -20.19
N GLN A 86 -7.00 -1.93 -20.82
CA GLN A 86 -6.61 -1.60 -22.18
C GLN A 86 -6.68 -2.86 -23.07
N GLY A 87 -7.69 -2.92 -23.92
CA GLY A 87 -8.01 -4.11 -24.71
C GLY A 87 -8.45 -5.27 -23.81
N LYS A 88 -7.55 -6.24 -23.57
CA LYS A 88 -7.77 -7.39 -22.67
C LYS A 88 -6.83 -7.41 -21.47
N ALA A 89 -5.93 -6.43 -21.37
CA ALA A 89 -4.91 -6.36 -20.34
C ALA A 89 -5.23 -5.25 -19.32
N TRP A 90 -4.90 -5.49 -18.06
CA TRP A 90 -4.92 -4.47 -17.02
C TRP A 90 -3.54 -3.83 -16.98
N VAL A 91 -3.50 -2.51 -17.14
CA VAL A 91 -2.26 -1.71 -17.17
C VAL A 91 -2.27 -0.79 -15.97
N PRO A 92 -1.24 -0.81 -15.09
CA PRO A 92 -1.15 0.13 -13.98
C PRO A 92 -1.05 1.56 -14.52
N THR A 93 -1.85 2.46 -13.96
CA THR A 93 -1.91 3.88 -14.33
C THR A 93 -1.61 4.82 -13.18
N TYR A 94 -1.85 4.38 -11.95
CA TYR A 94 -1.46 5.09 -10.73
C TYR A 94 -1.01 4.07 -9.68
N ASP A 95 -0.09 4.45 -8.82
CA ASP A 95 0.34 3.65 -7.67
C ASP A 95 0.42 4.48 -6.38
N ASP A 96 1.00 3.92 -5.31
CA ASP A 96 1.00 4.52 -3.98
C ASP A 96 2.05 5.63 -3.78
N ASP A 97 2.79 6.01 -4.84
CA ASP A 97 3.56 7.25 -4.90
C ASP A 97 2.76 8.44 -5.48
N ASP A 98 1.60 8.17 -6.10
CA ASP A 98 0.71 9.20 -6.60
C ASP A 98 -0.15 9.81 -5.50
N PHE A 99 -0.22 11.15 -5.45
CA PHE A 99 -1.01 11.88 -4.45
C PHE A 99 -2.51 11.53 -4.42
N CYS A 100 -3.03 10.98 -5.51
CA CYS A 100 -4.43 10.60 -5.66
C CYS A 100 -4.77 9.20 -5.13
N LEU A 101 -3.77 8.36 -4.81
CA LEU A 101 -3.99 7.01 -4.32
C LEU A 101 -3.62 6.89 -2.85
N TYR A 102 -4.54 6.35 -2.05
CA TYR A 102 -4.35 6.20 -0.61
C TYR A 102 -4.36 4.72 -0.25
N PHE A 103 -3.24 4.24 0.30
CA PHE A 103 -3.17 2.97 1.01
C PHE A 103 -3.35 3.22 2.52
N LYS A 104 -4.37 2.61 3.12
CA LYS A 104 -4.67 2.73 4.56
C LYS A 104 -4.66 1.36 5.20
N TRP A 105 -3.64 1.07 5.99
CA TRP A 105 -3.63 -0.12 6.84
C TRP A 105 -4.33 0.16 8.17
N LYS A 106 -5.12 -0.81 8.63
CA LYS A 106 -5.64 -0.83 10.01
C LYS A 106 -5.76 -2.25 10.52
N GLN A 107 -5.51 -2.44 11.80
CA GLN A 107 -5.96 -3.65 12.49
C GLN A 107 -7.46 -3.51 12.78
N ASP A 108 -8.24 -4.55 12.49
CA ASP A 108 -9.68 -4.56 12.75
C ASP A 108 -9.91 -4.59 14.27
N ASN A 109 -10.41 -3.52 14.87
CA ASN A 109 -10.52 -3.36 16.34
C ASN A 109 -11.30 -4.49 17.06
N SER A 110 -12.16 -5.22 16.35
CA SER A 110 -12.91 -6.35 16.92
C SER A 110 -12.13 -7.67 16.88
N TYR A 111 -11.01 -7.71 16.17
CA TYR A 111 -10.23 -8.92 15.91
C TYR A 111 -8.73 -8.61 15.91
N ILE A 112 -7.92 -9.62 15.60
CA ILE A 112 -6.48 -9.47 15.35
C ILE A 112 -6.15 -9.39 13.86
N TYR A 113 -7.17 -9.28 13.00
CA TYR A 113 -7.01 -9.31 11.55
C TYR A 113 -6.68 -7.94 10.99
N SER A 114 -5.84 -7.92 9.97
CA SER A 114 -5.41 -6.70 9.30
C SER A 114 -6.24 -6.39 8.06
N LEU A 115 -6.45 -5.10 7.80
CA LEU A 115 -7.23 -4.58 6.67
C LEU A 115 -6.42 -3.54 5.89
N ALA A 116 -6.47 -3.64 4.56
CA ALA A 116 -5.96 -2.63 3.65
C ALA A 116 -7.14 -1.98 2.94
N THR A 117 -7.39 -0.70 3.21
CA THR A 117 -8.36 0.09 2.44
C THR A 117 -7.60 0.90 1.40
N ILE A 118 -7.94 0.69 0.12
CA ILE A 118 -7.41 1.46 -1.00
C ILE A 118 -8.50 2.44 -1.43
N GLU A 119 -8.12 3.71 -1.58
CA GLU A 119 -9.00 4.77 -2.07
C GLU A 119 -8.29 5.52 -3.17
N TRP A 120 -8.95 5.71 -4.31
CA TRP A 120 -8.41 6.48 -5.41
C TRP A 120 -9.28 7.71 -5.63
N GLU A 121 -8.74 8.91 -5.43
CA GLU A 121 -9.40 10.16 -5.77
C GLU A 121 -9.19 10.44 -7.26
N VAL A 122 -10.21 10.25 -8.09
CA VAL A 122 -10.07 10.28 -9.54
C VAL A 122 -9.54 11.66 -9.98
N PRO A 123 -8.31 11.77 -10.50
CA PRO A 123 -7.72 13.07 -10.84
C PRO A 123 -8.37 13.67 -12.09
N GLU A 124 -8.16 14.97 -12.31
CA GLU A 124 -8.75 15.69 -13.45
C GLU A 124 -8.22 15.18 -14.80
N GLU A 125 -7.01 14.64 -14.81
CA GLU A 125 -6.30 14.09 -15.96
C GLU A 125 -6.67 12.63 -16.26
N ALA A 126 -7.46 11.98 -15.40
CA ALA A 126 -7.88 10.60 -15.61
C ALA A 126 -8.67 10.44 -16.91
N SER A 127 -8.24 9.49 -17.73
CA SER A 127 -8.94 9.14 -18.97
C SER A 127 -10.25 8.40 -18.66
N PRO A 128 -11.32 8.62 -19.42
CA PRO A 128 -12.52 7.79 -19.31
C PRO A 128 -12.19 6.33 -19.61
N GLY A 129 -12.75 5.40 -18.84
CA GLY A 129 -12.51 3.97 -19.03
C GLY A 129 -12.92 3.08 -17.88
N THR A 130 -12.50 1.82 -17.96
CA THR A 130 -12.76 0.82 -16.93
C THR A 130 -11.49 0.61 -16.10
N TYR A 131 -11.63 0.74 -14.79
CA TYR A 131 -10.56 0.67 -13.82
C TYR A 131 -10.82 -0.43 -12.79
N ARG A 132 -9.78 -0.85 -12.07
CA ARG A 132 -9.88 -1.64 -10.84
C ARG A 132 -8.79 -1.23 -9.87
N LEU A 133 -9.03 -1.49 -8.58
CA LEU A 133 -8.02 -1.36 -7.54
C LEU A 133 -7.29 -2.69 -7.37
N ARG A 134 -5.99 -2.62 -7.23
CA ARG A 134 -5.07 -3.73 -7.02
C ARG A 134 -4.35 -3.53 -5.70
N HIS A 135 -4.35 -4.56 -4.86
CA HIS A 135 -3.58 -4.58 -3.63
C HIS A 135 -2.41 -5.55 -3.77
N PHE A 136 -1.26 -5.19 -3.20
CA PHE A 136 -0.12 -6.07 -3.01
C PHE A 136 0.30 -6.05 -1.55
N GLY A 137 0.79 -7.18 -1.06
CA GLY A 137 1.29 -7.25 0.31
C GLY A 137 2.19 -8.45 0.53
N SER A 138 2.81 -8.45 1.70
CA SER A 138 3.63 -9.53 2.21
C SER A 138 3.11 -9.96 3.58
N SER A 139 3.14 -11.25 3.83
CA SER A 139 2.73 -11.84 5.11
C SER A 139 3.80 -12.77 5.63
N LYS A 140 3.79 -12.98 6.95
CA LYS A 140 4.52 -14.09 7.57
C LYS A 140 3.57 -14.89 8.45
N LYS A 141 3.68 -16.21 8.38
CA LYS A 141 2.91 -17.11 9.25
C LYS A 141 3.40 -17.09 10.70
N THR A 142 4.71 -16.97 10.90
CA THR A 142 5.40 -16.79 12.18
C THR A 142 6.56 -15.82 12.01
N GLU A 143 7.17 -15.34 13.10
CA GLU A 143 8.32 -14.43 13.06
C GLU A 143 9.48 -14.96 12.19
N GLU A 144 9.76 -16.27 12.27
CA GLU A 144 10.84 -16.97 11.56
C GLU A 144 10.47 -17.40 10.14
N SER A 145 9.19 -17.30 9.78
CA SER A 145 8.73 -17.68 8.44
C SER A 145 9.26 -16.72 7.37
N PRO A 146 9.54 -17.21 6.16
CA PRO A 146 9.85 -16.33 5.03
C PRO A 146 8.63 -15.49 4.65
N ASN A 147 8.88 -14.37 3.99
CA ASN A 147 7.83 -13.52 3.42
C ASN A 147 7.04 -14.29 2.36
N GLN A 148 5.70 -14.20 2.44
CA GLN A 148 4.77 -14.73 1.44
C GLN A 148 4.00 -13.58 0.82
N TYR A 149 4.25 -13.33 -0.46
CA TYR A 149 3.63 -12.26 -1.21
C TYR A 149 2.25 -12.68 -1.73
N PHE A 150 1.33 -11.72 -1.73
CA PHE A 150 -0.03 -11.92 -2.23
C PHE A 150 -0.51 -10.68 -2.99
N THR A 151 -1.57 -10.87 -3.77
CA THR A 151 -2.27 -9.78 -4.46
C THR A 151 -3.78 -9.94 -4.36
N GLY A 152 -4.49 -8.81 -4.33
CA GLY A 152 -5.94 -8.71 -4.34
C GLY A 152 -6.43 -7.80 -5.47
N ALA A 153 -7.64 -8.09 -5.97
CA ALA A 153 -8.32 -7.34 -7.02
C ALA A 153 -9.66 -6.85 -6.52
N SER A 154 -10.03 -5.58 -6.73
CA SER A 154 -11.44 -5.19 -6.65
C SER A 154 -12.21 -5.66 -7.89
N SER A 155 -13.54 -5.59 -7.82
CA SER A 155 -14.36 -5.57 -9.04
C SER A 155 -14.01 -4.36 -9.92
N ALA A 156 -14.26 -4.48 -11.22
CA ALA A 156 -14.07 -3.39 -12.17
C ALA A 156 -15.15 -2.31 -12.02
N PHE A 157 -14.78 -1.06 -12.26
CA PHE A 157 -15.68 0.09 -12.26
C PHE A 157 -15.35 1.07 -13.37
N THR A 158 -16.30 1.93 -13.73
CA THR A 158 -16.13 2.89 -14.82
C THR A 158 -15.88 4.30 -14.30
N VAL A 159 -15.08 5.05 -15.06
CA VAL A 159 -14.83 6.48 -14.90
C VAL A 159 -15.23 7.18 -16.20
N SER A 160 -15.98 8.27 -16.09
CA SER A 160 -16.56 9.05 -17.20
C SER A 160 -16.37 10.54 -17.02
#